data_AF-A0A7S1MZ20-F1
#
_entry.id   AF-A0A7S1MZ20-F1
#
_cell.length_a   1.000
_cell.length_b   1.000
_cell.length_c   1.000
_cell.angle_alpha   90.00
_cell.angle_beta   90.00
_cell.angle_gamma   90.00
#
_symmetry.space_group_name_H-M   'P 1'
#
loop_
_entity.id
_entity.type
_entity.pdbx_description
1 polymer ?
#
loop_
_entity_poly.entity_id
_entity_poly.type
_entity_poly.pdbx_seq_one_letter_code
_entity_poly.pdbx_strand_id
1 'polypeptide(L)'
;LAGYSLSAFPALAAGQVPTNENSLARLGGAVFGGPTAWSLKCSDAGVIWVDVHSVRKSQPWIPGETRSFPISNLTPWNYCRVYIHQVPQRPDGQMQAALSEVTFSTASTATAASIGTPEEAMPLPGRGRE
;
A
#
# COMPACT_ATOMS: atom_id res chain seq x y z
N LEU A 1 -3.93 2.09 10.35
CA LEU A 1 -3.20 0.81 10.17
C LEU A 1 -2.16 1.03 9.08
N ALA A 2 -0.95 0.50 9.25
CA ALA A 2 0.08 0.59 8.20
C ALA A 2 -0.32 -0.30 7.01
N GLY A 3 0.05 0.10 5.81
CA GLY A 3 -0.33 -0.63 4.61
C GLY A 3 0.33 -0.09 3.35
N TYR A 4 -0.04 -0.71 2.24
CA TYR A 4 0.32 -0.22 0.92
C TYR A 4 -0.87 -0.33 -0.01
N SER A 5 -0.90 0.52 -1.03
CA SER A 5 -1.87 0.45 -2.11
C SER A 5 -1.17 0.34 -3.44
N LEU A 6 -1.84 -0.36 -4.35
CA LEU A 6 -1.42 -0.51 -5.73
C LEU A 6 -2.57 -0.04 -6.62
N SER A 7 -2.25 0.79 -7.60
CA SER A 7 -3.23 1.37 -8.52
C SER A 7 -3.00 0.84 -9.93
N ALA A 8 -4.08 0.37 -10.58
CA ALA A 8 -4.04 0.02 -11.99
C ALA A 8 -4.06 1.28 -12.87
N PHE A 9 -3.55 1.18 -14.09
CA PHE A 9 -3.73 2.26 -15.06
C PHE A 9 -5.20 2.41 -15.44
N PRO A 10 -5.69 3.66 -15.58
CA PRO A 10 -7.03 3.90 -16.09
C PRO A 10 -7.13 3.41 -17.55
N ALA A 11 -8.32 3.02 -17.96
CA ALA A 11 -8.59 2.78 -19.37
C ALA A 11 -8.51 4.09 -20.15
N LEU A 12 -7.98 4.04 -21.37
CA LEU A 12 -8.14 5.16 -22.30
C LEU A 12 -9.60 5.43 -22.61
N ALA A 13 -9.96 6.72 -22.75
CA ALA A 13 -11.24 7.10 -23.31
C ALA A 13 -11.32 6.67 -24.78
N ALA A 14 -12.51 6.24 -25.21
CA ALA A 14 -12.76 5.85 -26.59
C ALA A 14 -12.40 7.00 -27.55
N GLY A 15 -11.58 6.71 -28.57
CA GLY A 15 -11.16 7.69 -29.58
C GLY A 15 -9.80 8.34 -29.36
N GLN A 16 -9.14 8.13 -28.21
CA GLN A 16 -7.76 8.54 -28.03
C GLN A 16 -6.82 7.50 -28.61
N VAL A 17 -6.31 7.75 -29.82
CA VAL A 17 -5.19 6.97 -30.38
C VAL A 17 -3.89 7.51 -29.75
N PRO A 18 -3.14 6.68 -29.03
CA PRO A 18 -1.83 7.09 -28.55
C PRO A 18 -0.90 7.43 -29.71
N THR A 19 -0.39 8.66 -29.72
CA THR A 19 0.41 9.23 -30.82
C THR A 19 1.89 8.85 -30.77
N ASN A 20 2.34 8.21 -29.68
CA ASN A 20 3.72 7.82 -29.45
C ASN A 20 3.86 6.29 -29.31
N GLU A 21 4.90 5.74 -29.94
CA GLU A 21 5.18 4.29 -29.99
C GLU A 21 5.46 3.68 -28.60
N ASN A 22 5.83 4.52 -27.62
CA ASN A 22 6.04 4.14 -26.22
C ASN A 22 4.78 4.26 -25.34
N SER A 23 3.63 4.54 -25.93
CA SER A 23 2.41 4.60 -25.15
C SER A 23 1.99 3.21 -24.66
N LEU A 24 1.85 3.07 -23.35
CA LEU A 24 1.21 1.91 -22.69
C LEU A 24 -0.18 1.60 -23.28
N ALA A 25 -0.77 2.57 -23.96
CA ALA A 25 -2.03 2.42 -24.63
C ALA A 25 -1.98 1.66 -25.97
N ARG A 26 -0.89 1.71 -26.74
CA ARG A 26 -0.70 0.82 -27.91
C ARG A 26 -0.49 -0.63 -27.50
N LEU A 27 0.01 -0.85 -26.29
CA LEU A 27 0.13 -2.19 -25.73
C LEU A 27 -1.24 -2.79 -25.41
N GLY A 28 -2.33 -1.99 -25.43
CA GLY A 28 -3.75 -2.37 -25.25
C GLY A 28 -4.42 -1.69 -24.05
N GLY A 29 -4.12 -0.40 -23.81
CA GLY A 29 -4.33 0.36 -22.56
C GLY A 29 -5.77 0.65 -22.14
N ALA A 30 -6.66 -0.32 -22.30
CA ALA A 30 -7.92 -0.42 -21.58
C ALA A 30 -8.13 -1.80 -20.95
N VAL A 31 -7.22 -2.77 -21.17
CA VAL A 31 -7.42 -4.18 -20.79
C VAL A 31 -6.44 -4.67 -19.72
N PHE A 32 -5.47 -3.86 -19.31
CA PHE A 32 -4.50 -4.25 -18.28
C PHE A 32 -5.07 -4.08 -16.89
N GLY A 33 -5.74 -5.13 -16.41
CA GLY A 33 -5.90 -5.32 -14.98
C GLY A 33 -4.52 -5.39 -14.32
N GLY A 34 -4.43 -4.94 -13.06
CA GLY A 34 -3.28 -5.15 -12.21
C GLY A 34 -2.93 -6.64 -12.02
N PRO A 35 -1.84 -6.92 -11.29
CA PRO A 35 -1.34 -8.28 -11.12
C PRO A 35 -2.37 -9.20 -10.46
N THR A 36 -2.40 -10.46 -10.88
CA THR A 36 -3.23 -11.51 -10.27
C THR A 36 -2.48 -12.27 -9.18
N ALA A 37 -1.14 -12.22 -9.17
CA ALA A 37 -0.32 -12.68 -8.06
C ALA A 37 0.90 -11.78 -7.87
N TRP A 38 1.17 -11.38 -6.63
CA TRP A 38 2.32 -10.55 -6.28
C TRP A 38 2.72 -10.73 -4.81
N SER A 39 3.93 -10.28 -4.47
CA SER A 39 4.42 -10.19 -3.10
C SER A 39 5.03 -8.82 -2.85
N LEU A 40 4.78 -8.26 -1.66
CA LEU A 40 5.56 -7.15 -1.15
C LEU A 40 6.68 -7.73 -0.29
N LYS A 41 7.92 -7.47 -0.68
CA LYS A 41 9.10 -7.81 0.12
C LYS A 41 9.82 -6.56 0.54
N CYS A 42 10.31 -6.55 1.77
CA CYS A 42 11.08 -5.42 2.29
C CYS A 42 12.41 -5.89 2.88
N SER A 43 13.33 -4.94 2.98
CA SER A 43 14.70 -5.16 3.45
C SER A 43 15.18 -3.91 4.19
N ASP A 44 15.95 -4.12 5.25
CA ASP A 44 16.63 -3.05 5.96
C ASP A 44 17.90 -2.60 5.22
N ALA A 45 18.67 -3.56 4.68
CA ALA A 45 19.96 -3.29 4.03
C ALA A 45 19.95 -3.50 2.49
N GLY A 46 18.81 -3.90 1.90
CA GLY A 46 18.69 -4.19 0.46
C GLY A 46 19.27 -5.54 0.01
N VAL A 47 19.81 -6.35 0.93
CA VAL A 47 20.46 -7.64 0.64
C VAL A 47 19.51 -8.82 0.91
N ILE A 48 18.99 -8.91 2.13
CA ILE A 48 18.05 -9.97 2.55
C ILE A 48 16.63 -9.40 2.46
N TRP A 49 15.76 -10.08 1.73
CA TRP A 49 14.38 -9.64 1.48
C TRP A 49 13.39 -10.54 2.19
N VAL A 50 12.57 -9.95 3.06
CA VAL A 50 11.55 -10.66 3.82
C VAL A 50 10.18 -10.45 3.16
N ASP A 51 9.40 -11.52 3.02
CA ASP A 51 8.00 -11.42 2.57
C ASP A 51 7.15 -10.76 3.65
N VAL A 52 6.65 -9.56 3.36
CA VAL A 52 5.80 -8.77 4.25
C VAL A 52 4.32 -9.01 3.95
N HIS A 53 4.00 -9.20 2.67
CA HIS A 53 2.66 -9.54 2.21
C HIS A 53 2.72 -10.34 0.92
N SER A 54 1.77 -11.24 0.68
CA SER A 54 1.71 -12.03 -0.55
C SER A 54 0.26 -12.33 -0.94
N VAL A 55 -0.03 -12.22 -2.23
CA VAL A 55 -1.30 -12.59 -2.86
C VAL A 55 -1.01 -13.52 -4.03
N ARG A 56 -1.68 -14.67 -4.09
CA ARG A 56 -1.42 -15.69 -5.11
C ARG A 56 -2.53 -15.88 -6.14
N LYS A 57 -3.76 -15.44 -5.85
CA LYS A 57 -4.94 -15.63 -6.71
C LYS A 57 -5.92 -14.47 -6.52
N SER A 58 -5.50 -13.27 -6.90
CA SER A 58 -6.38 -12.11 -6.92
C SER A 58 -7.34 -12.18 -8.10
N GLN A 59 -8.57 -11.72 -7.90
CA GLN A 59 -9.47 -11.49 -9.02
C GLN A 59 -8.87 -10.45 -9.98
N PRO A 60 -9.16 -10.52 -11.28
CA PRO A 60 -8.77 -9.49 -12.23
C PRO A 60 -9.17 -8.11 -11.73
N TRP A 61 -8.33 -7.11 -12.02
CA TRP A 61 -8.59 -5.75 -11.60
C TRP A 61 -9.36 -5.02 -12.69
N ILE A 62 -10.19 -4.09 -12.27
CA ILE A 62 -10.84 -3.15 -13.17
C ILE A 62 -9.82 -2.06 -13.53
N PRO A 63 -9.79 -1.55 -14.77
CA PRO A 63 -8.93 -0.42 -15.13
C PRO A 63 -9.13 0.77 -14.19
N GLY A 64 -8.03 1.38 -13.74
CA GLY A 64 -8.04 2.51 -12.79
C GLY A 64 -8.35 2.13 -11.33
N GLU A 65 -8.62 0.86 -11.04
CA GLU A 65 -8.89 0.40 -9.67
C GLU A 65 -7.66 0.58 -8.78
N THR A 66 -7.89 1.02 -7.54
CA THR A 66 -6.89 1.06 -6.47
C THR A 66 -7.24 0.02 -5.42
N ARG A 67 -6.29 -0.86 -5.09
CA ARG A 67 -6.45 -1.85 -4.02
C ARG A 67 -5.48 -1.59 -2.89
N SER A 68 -5.98 -1.60 -1.67
CA SER A 68 -5.22 -1.34 -0.45
C SER A 68 -5.10 -2.60 0.40
N PHE A 69 -3.91 -2.83 0.94
CA PHE A 69 -3.59 -4.03 1.71
C PHE A 69 -2.96 -3.63 3.04
N PRO A 70 -3.52 -4.10 4.18
CA PRO A 70 -2.90 -3.87 5.48
C PRO A 70 -1.62 -4.68 5.60
N ILE A 71 -0.63 -4.09 6.26
CA ILE A 71 0.60 -4.78 6.65
C ILE A 71 0.58 -4.96 8.17
N SER A 72 0.63 -6.21 8.61
CA SER A 72 0.63 -6.54 10.04
C SER A 72 2.01 -6.37 10.68
N ASN A 73 3.09 -6.46 9.89
CA ASN A 73 4.45 -6.31 10.38
C ASN A 73 4.85 -4.83 10.42
N LEU A 74 5.06 -4.30 11.63
CA LEU A 74 5.41 -2.90 11.88
C LEU A 74 6.93 -2.66 11.98
N THR A 75 7.77 -3.64 11.62
CA THR A 75 9.21 -3.44 11.51
C THR A 75 9.49 -2.29 10.52
N PRO A 76 10.33 -1.31 10.88
CA PRO A 76 10.74 -0.28 9.94
C PRO A 76 11.63 -0.88 8.84
N TRP A 77 11.39 -0.48 7.59
CA TRP A 77 12.14 -0.97 6.43
C TRP A 77 12.66 0.22 5.61
N ASN A 78 13.89 0.15 5.13
CA ASN A 78 14.47 1.17 4.26
C ASN A 78 14.15 0.93 2.78
N TYR A 79 13.96 -0.34 2.40
CA TYR A 79 13.75 -0.74 1.02
C TYR A 79 12.54 -1.67 0.92
N CYS A 80 11.67 -1.42 -0.04
CA CYS A 80 10.57 -2.33 -0.38
C CYS A 80 10.50 -2.53 -1.89
N ARG A 81 10.08 -3.73 -2.29
CA ARG A 81 9.92 -4.16 -3.68
C ARG A 81 8.60 -4.90 -3.83
N VAL A 82 7.89 -4.57 -4.90
CA VAL A 82 6.72 -5.34 -5.34
C VAL A 82 7.19 -6.35 -6.38
N TYR A 83 7.08 -7.63 -6.05
CA TYR A 83 7.39 -8.75 -6.94
C TYR A 83 6.11 -9.19 -7.62
N ILE A 84 6.05 -9.08 -8.95
CA ILE A 84 4.92 -9.55 -9.75
C ILE A 84 5.18 -10.98 -10.18
N HIS A 85 4.31 -11.90 -9.77
CA HIS A 85 4.43 -13.33 -10.09
C HIS A 85 3.52 -13.75 -11.23
N GLN A 86 2.31 -13.17 -11.29
CA GLN A 86 1.34 -13.45 -12.34
C GLN A 86 0.55 -12.20 -12.71
N VAL A 87 0.20 -12.13 -13.99
CA VAL A 87 -0.65 -11.12 -14.61
C VAL A 87 -1.73 -11.82 -15.42
N PRO A 88 -2.84 -11.14 -15.75
CA PRO A 88 -3.83 -11.68 -16.67
C PRO A 88 -3.17 -12.11 -17.99
N GLN A 89 -3.54 -13.29 -18.50
CA GLN A 89 -3.02 -13.77 -19.78
C GLN A 89 -3.63 -12.99 -20.93
N ARG A 90 -2.77 -12.48 -21.81
CA ARG A 90 -3.19 -11.82 -23.04
C ARG A 90 -3.32 -12.86 -24.17
N PRO A 91 -4.29 -12.71 -25.09
CA PRO A 91 -4.44 -13.62 -26.23
C PRO A 91 -3.21 -13.72 -27.16
N ASP A 92 -2.32 -12.72 -27.16
CA ASP A 92 -1.07 -12.72 -27.92
C ASP A 92 0.10 -13.44 -27.21
N GLY A 93 -0.14 -13.99 -26.01
CA GLY A 93 0.85 -14.69 -25.19
C GLY A 93 1.83 -13.79 -24.43
N GLN A 94 1.75 -12.46 -24.55
CA GLN A 94 2.64 -11.54 -23.83
C GLN A 94 2.16 -11.30 -22.39
N MET A 95 3.10 -11.34 -21.44
CA MET A 95 2.83 -11.02 -20.04
C MET A 95 3.21 -9.58 -19.74
N GLN A 96 2.24 -8.75 -19.39
CA GLN A 96 2.49 -7.37 -19.00
C GLN A 96 1.69 -7.00 -17.75
N ALA A 97 2.39 -6.46 -16.75
CA ALA A 97 1.78 -5.77 -15.62
C ALA A 97 2.01 -4.28 -15.79
N ALA A 98 0.99 -3.48 -15.52
CA ALA A 98 1.10 -2.03 -15.50
C ALA A 98 0.46 -1.52 -14.21
N LEU A 99 1.26 -0.83 -13.40
CA LEU A 99 0.81 -0.15 -12.18
C LEU A 99 1.05 1.35 -12.35
N SER A 100 0.02 2.15 -12.11
CA SER A 100 0.10 3.61 -12.22
C SER A 100 0.73 4.23 -10.98
N GLU A 101 0.44 3.68 -9.81
CA GLU A 101 0.93 4.17 -8.53
C GLU A 101 1.13 3.04 -7.53
N VAL A 102 2.15 3.22 -6.68
CA VAL A 102 2.37 2.43 -5.47
C VAL A 102 2.53 3.39 -4.31
N THR A 103 1.63 3.31 -3.33
CA THR A 103 1.63 4.22 -2.17
C THR A 103 1.84 3.41 -0.90
N PHE A 104 2.63 3.95 0.04
CA PHE A 104 2.82 3.37 1.36
C PHE A 104 2.19 4.29 2.40
N SER A 105 1.47 3.70 3.36
CA SER A 105 0.85 4.43 4.46
C SER A 105 1.30 3.87 5.81
N THR A 106 1.56 4.77 6.75
CA THR A 106 1.91 4.41 8.13
C THR A 106 0.68 4.46 9.01
N ALA A 107 0.67 3.67 10.09
CA ALA A 107 -0.35 3.85 11.11
C ALA A 107 -0.09 5.20 11.81
N SER A 108 -1.00 6.16 11.66
CA SER A 108 -0.95 7.40 12.43
C SER A 108 -1.08 7.04 13.91
N THR A 109 0.01 7.19 14.67
CA THR A 109 -0.04 7.09 16.12
C THR A 109 -0.63 8.40 16.60
N ALA A 110 -1.94 8.44 16.85
CA ALA A 110 -2.52 9.56 17.57
C ALA A 110 -1.89 9.56 18.97
N THR A 111 -0.97 10.48 19.22
CA THR A 111 -0.44 10.75 20.56
C THR A 111 -1.64 11.14 21.43
N ALA A 112 -2.07 10.24 22.30
CA ALA A 112 -2.99 10.58 23.36
C ALA A 112 -2.27 11.59 24.27
N ALA A 113 -2.53 12.88 24.05
CA ALA A 113 -2.12 13.91 24.97
C ALA A 113 -2.79 13.60 26.31
N SER A 114 -1.99 13.16 27.29
CA SER A 114 -2.42 13.03 28.67
C SER A 114 -2.92 14.39 29.13
N ILE A 115 -4.23 14.53 29.28
CA ILE A 115 -4.85 15.64 30.00
C ILE A 115 -4.32 15.55 31.43
N GLY A 116 -3.37 16.41 31.76
CA GLY A 116 -2.94 16.61 33.14
C GLY A 116 -4.10 17.18 33.92
N THR A 117 -4.68 16.38 34.81
CA THR A 117 -5.59 16.87 35.84
C THR A 117 -4.76 17.71 36.82
N PRO A 118 -5.10 18.98 37.09
CA PRO A 118 -4.50 19.69 38.21
C PRO A 118 -4.98 18.99 39.50
N GLU A 119 -4.04 18.42 40.25
CA GLU A 119 -4.30 17.84 41.56
C GLU A 119 -4.76 18.97 42.51
N GLU A 120 -6.05 18.93 42.80
CA GLU A 120 -6.76 19.79 43.74
C GLU A 120 -6.18 19.64 45.15
N ALA A 121 -6.00 20.78 45.82
CA ALA A 121 -5.33 20.92 47.10
C ALA A 121 -5.89 20.00 48.20
N MET A 122 -5.01 19.23 48.85
CA MET A 122 -5.33 18.47 50.07
C MET A 122 -5.56 19.41 51.28
N PRO A 123 -6.63 19.22 52.07
CA PRO A 123 -6.76 19.86 53.39
C PRO A 123 -5.98 19.08 54.47
N LEU A 124 -5.19 19.80 55.28
CA LEU A 124 -4.46 19.29 56.44
C LEU A 124 -5.42 18.88 57.58
N PRO A 125 -5.32 17.66 58.16
CA PRO A 125 -6.05 17.31 59.38
C PRO A 125 -5.35 17.87 60.64
N GLY A 126 -6.17 18.21 61.64
CA GLY A 126 -5.85 19.09 62.77
C GLY A 126 -4.82 18.58 63.78
N ARG A 127 -4.17 19.55 64.45
CA ARG A 127 -3.42 19.32 65.70
C ARG A 127 -4.38 19.36 66.89
N GLY A 128 -4.52 18.21 67.54
CA GLY A 128 -5.09 18.08 68.87
C GLY A 128 -4.23 18.78 69.93
N ARG A 129 -4.90 19.19 70.99
CA ARG A 129 -4.37 19.86 72.19
C ARG A 129 -3.53 18.90 73.03
N GLU A 130 -2.44 19.42 73.59
CA GLU A 130 -1.90 19.07 74.91
C GLU A 130 -1.61 20.36 75.67
#